data_AF-A0A1A8CC63-F1
#
_entry.id   AF-A0A1A8CC63-F1
#
_cell.length_a   1.000
_cell.length_b   1.000
_cell.length_c   1.000
_cell.angle_alpha   90.00
_cell.angle_beta   90.00
_cell.angle_gamma   90.00
#
_symmetry.space_group_name_H-M   'P 1'
#
loop_
_entity.id
_entity.type
_entity.pdbx_description
1 polymer ?
#
loop_
_entity_poly.entity_id
_entity_poly.type
_entity_poly.pdbx_seq_one_letter_code
_entity_poly.pdbx_strand_id
1 'polypeptide(L)'
;MDFVEEIVQFKDFIQSRSFTSAPLLLQLIREKNLQSIFPNVDIAFRLYLTFPVTNASGERSFSKLKIVKNRLRSTMGQERLNSLALMSIESDVVRRLDFSDLVKDFAAKKSRK
;
A
#
# COMPACT_ATOMS: atom_id res chain seq x y z
N MET A 1 18.11 -17.51 -19.00
CA MET A 1 17.67 -18.39 -17.91
C MET A 1 16.17 -18.28 -17.84
N ASP A 2 15.46 -19.39 -17.99
CA ASP A 2 14.01 -19.42 -17.82
C ASP A 2 13.65 -19.29 -16.32
N PHE A 3 12.48 -18.75 -16.00
CA PHE A 3 12.06 -18.54 -14.61
C PHE A 3 12.03 -19.85 -13.81
N VAL A 4 11.66 -20.95 -14.46
CA VAL A 4 11.64 -22.28 -13.83
C VAL A 4 13.06 -22.72 -13.43
N GLU A 5 14.04 -22.54 -14.32
CA GLU A 5 15.44 -22.83 -14.01
C GLU A 5 15.95 -21.94 -12.87
N GLU A 6 15.57 -20.66 -12.88
CA GLU A 6 15.95 -19.68 -11.86
C GLU A 6 15.44 -20.10 -10.48
N ILE A 7 14.19 -20.56 -10.40
CA ILE A 7 13.61 -21.08 -9.16
C ILE A 7 14.35 -22.33 -8.69
N VAL A 8 14.69 -23.26 -9.58
CA VAL A 8 15.41 -24.49 -9.20
C VAL A 8 16.77 -24.14 -8.60
N GLN A 9 17.54 -23.28 -9.25
CA GLN A 9 18.85 -22.84 -8.74
C GLN A 9 18.73 -22.08 -7.42
N PHE A 10 17.72 -21.21 -7.30
CA PHE A 10 17.46 -20.48 -6.07
C PHE A 10 17.03 -21.41 -4.92
N LYS A 11 16.26 -22.45 -5.23
CA LYS A 11 15.84 -23.48 -4.26
C LYS A 11 17.04 -24.27 -3.76
N ASP A 12 17.96 -24.68 -4.62
CA ASP A 12 19.18 -25.38 -4.22
C ASP A 12 20.09 -24.48 -3.36
N PHE A 13 20.18 -23.20 -3.72
CA PHE A 13 20.89 -22.20 -2.94
C PHE A 13 20.32 -22.05 -1.52
N ILE A 14 18.98 -22.05 -1.39
CA ILE A 14 18.30 -21.95 -0.09
C ILE A 14 18.25 -23.27 0.66
N GLN A 15 18.22 -24.44 0.02
CA GLN A 15 18.12 -25.72 0.72
C GLN A 15 19.21 -25.93 1.78
N SER A 16 20.37 -25.30 1.58
CA SER A 16 21.46 -25.28 2.57
C SER A 16 21.18 -24.43 3.83
N ARG A 17 20.09 -23.63 3.84
CA ARG A 17 19.75 -22.63 4.85
C ARG A 17 18.26 -22.69 5.18
N SER A 18 17.90 -23.08 6.39
CA SER A 18 16.48 -23.24 6.79
C SER A 18 15.75 -21.89 6.89
N PHE A 19 15.34 -21.30 5.77
CA PHE A 19 14.51 -20.11 5.73
C PHE A 19 13.09 -20.47 5.31
N THR A 20 12.10 -19.99 6.05
CA THR A 20 10.68 -20.29 5.81
C THR A 20 9.83 -19.07 5.48
N SER A 21 10.32 -17.84 5.70
CA SER A 21 9.52 -16.63 5.53
C SER A 21 9.92 -15.82 4.30
N ALA A 22 8.92 -15.44 3.50
CA ALA A 22 9.10 -14.62 2.30
C ALA A 22 9.82 -13.27 2.54
N PRO A 23 9.56 -12.53 3.64
CA PRO A 23 10.30 -11.28 3.92
C PRO A 23 11.79 -11.51 4.15
N LEU A 24 12.16 -12.57 4.89
CA LEU A 24 13.57 -12.90 5.15
C LEU A 24 14.28 -13.34 3.86
N LEU A 25 13.59 -14.06 2.99
CA LEU A 25 14.14 -14.46 1.69
C LEU A 25 14.41 -13.24 0.79
N LEU A 26 13.48 -12.28 0.73
CA LEU A 26 13.71 -11.04 -0.01
C LEU A 26 14.85 -10.21 0.58
N GLN A 27 14.94 -10.14 1.91
CA GLN A 27 16.04 -9.46 2.60
C GLN A 27 17.39 -10.12 2.27
N LEU A 28 17.47 -11.45 2.27
CA LEU A 28 18.68 -12.18 1.90
C LEU A 28 19.14 -11.88 0.47
N ILE A 29 18.20 -11.87 -0.49
CA ILE A 29 18.48 -11.54 -1.89
C ILE A 29 19.12 -10.15 -1.98
N ARG A 30 18.63 -9.19 -1.19
CA ARG A 30 19.16 -7.82 -1.14
C ARG A 30 20.52 -7.73 -0.46
N GLU A 31 20.68 -8.33 0.72
CA GLU A 31 21.95 -8.30 1.48
C GLU A 31 23.10 -8.96 0.72
N LYS A 32 22.80 -9.99 -0.07
CA LYS A 32 23.79 -10.73 -0.87
C LYS A 32 23.93 -10.20 -2.30
N ASN A 33 23.25 -9.10 -2.64
CA ASN A 33 23.24 -8.52 -3.99
C ASN A 33 22.90 -9.54 -5.10
N LEU A 34 22.00 -10.48 -4.80
CA LEU A 34 21.64 -11.56 -5.72
C LEU A 34 20.56 -11.15 -6.73
N GLN A 35 20.17 -9.88 -6.75
CA GLN A 35 19.11 -9.34 -7.60
C GLN A 35 19.45 -9.42 -9.09
N SER A 36 20.73 -9.35 -9.44
CA SER A 36 21.21 -9.54 -10.81
C SER A 36 21.29 -11.02 -11.21
N ILE A 37 21.37 -11.93 -10.23
CA ILE A 37 21.49 -13.37 -10.43
C ILE A 37 20.10 -14.03 -10.48
N PHE A 38 19.20 -13.61 -9.59
CA PHE A 38 17.82 -14.09 -9.49
C PHE A 38 16.80 -12.93 -9.60
N PRO A 39 16.74 -12.24 -10.77
CA PRO A 39 15.90 -11.07 -10.94
C PRO A 39 14.40 -11.39 -10.87
N ASN A 40 13.95 -12.51 -11.44
CA ASN A 40 12.54 -12.87 -11.47
C ASN A 40 12.09 -13.36 -10.10
N VAL A 41 12.97 -14.01 -9.34
CA VAL A 41 12.69 -14.40 -7.95
C VAL A 41 12.54 -13.18 -7.03
N ASP A 42 13.39 -12.15 -7.16
CA ASP A 42 13.22 -10.87 -6.44
C ASP A 42 11.86 -10.23 -6.73
N ILE A 43 11.50 -10.15 -8.02
CA ILE A 43 10.20 -9.62 -8.46
C ILE A 43 9.05 -10.44 -7.90
N ALA A 44 9.13 -11.78 -7.95
CA ALA A 44 8.09 -12.66 -7.43
C ALA A 44 7.87 -12.47 -5.93
N PHE A 45 8.93 -12.37 -5.13
CA PHE A 45 8.80 -12.09 -3.69
C PHE A 45 8.24 -10.70 -3.42
N ARG A 46 8.67 -9.68 -4.17
CA ARG A 46 8.10 -8.33 -4.05
C ARG A 46 6.61 -8.33 -4.39
N LEU A 47 6.21 -9.01 -5.46
CA LEU A 47 4.80 -9.17 -5.82
C LEU A 47 4.06 -9.89 -4.69
N TYR A 48 4.55 -11.02 -4.20
CA TYR A 48 3.93 -11.76 -3.10
C TYR A 48 3.75 -10.92 -1.83
N LEU A 49 4.77 -10.12 -1.45
CA LEU A 49 4.74 -9.29 -0.24
C LEU A 49 3.93 -8.00 -0.40
N THR A 50 3.82 -7.47 -1.61
CA THR A 50 2.96 -6.31 -1.92
C THR A 50 1.52 -6.70 -2.20
N PHE A 51 1.29 -7.95 -2.60
CA PHE A 51 -0.05 -8.47 -2.80
C PHE A 51 -0.77 -8.48 -1.45
N PRO A 52 -1.94 -7.84 -1.34
CA PRO A 52 -2.71 -7.85 -0.12
C PRO A 52 -3.34 -9.24 0.08
N VAL A 53 -2.53 -10.23 0.47
CA VAL A 53 -3.00 -11.58 0.88
C VAL A 53 -3.93 -11.46 2.09
N THR A 54 -3.89 -10.35 2.82
CA THR A 54 -4.86 -9.99 3.86
C THR A 54 -5.56 -8.66 3.51
N ASN A 55 -6.70 -8.77 2.83
CA ASN A 55 -7.58 -7.63 2.48
C ASN A 55 -8.20 -6.92 3.71
N ALA A 56 -7.75 -7.17 4.93
CA ALA A 56 -8.31 -6.50 6.12
C ALA A 56 -8.20 -4.97 6.06
N SER A 57 -7.20 -4.41 5.37
CA SER A 57 -7.07 -2.96 5.20
C SER A 57 -8.04 -2.41 4.14
N GLY A 58 -8.18 -3.11 3.00
CA GLY A 58 -9.14 -2.78 1.95
C GLY A 58 -10.58 -2.95 2.45
N GLU A 59 -10.91 -4.08 3.07
CA GLU A 59 -12.21 -4.36 3.71
C GLU A 59 -12.55 -3.34 4.79
N ARG A 60 -11.59 -2.95 5.65
CA ARG A 60 -11.81 -1.86 6.61
C ARG A 60 -12.11 -0.55 5.90
N SER A 61 -11.36 -0.21 4.85
CA SER A 61 -11.58 1.01 4.06
C SER A 61 -12.95 1.00 3.37
N PHE A 62 -13.34 -0.09 2.73
CA PHE A 62 -14.65 -0.26 2.09
C PHE A 62 -15.81 -0.30 3.10
N SER A 63 -15.58 -0.89 4.28
CA SER A 63 -16.55 -0.89 5.38
C SER A 63 -16.78 0.53 5.91
N LYS A 64 -15.71 1.32 6.10
CA LYS A 64 -15.81 2.74 6.44
C LYS A 64 -16.51 3.54 5.34
N LEU A 65 -16.18 3.29 4.08
CA LEU A 65 -16.85 3.93 2.93
C LEU A 65 -18.35 3.61 2.91
N LYS A 66 -18.74 2.37 3.21
CA LYS A 66 -20.14 1.95 3.33
C LYS A 66 -20.86 2.72 4.45
N ILE A 67 -20.23 2.91 5.61
CA ILE A 67 -20.78 3.71 6.72
C ILE A 67 -20.95 5.18 6.29
N VAL A 68 -19.93 5.78 5.68
CA VAL A 68 -19.97 7.17 5.18
C VAL A 68 -21.08 7.34 4.14
N LYS A 69 -21.15 6.43 3.16
CA LYS A 69 -22.16 6.44 2.10
C LYS A 69 -23.58 6.26 2.65
N ASN A 70 -23.78 5.37 3.61
CA ASN A 70 -25.09 5.13 4.22
C ASN A 70 -25.55 6.30 5.10
N ARG A 71 -24.64 6.87 5.91
CA ARG A 71 -24.97 8.01 6.79
C ARG A 71 -25.33 9.28 6.00
N LEU A 72 -24.77 9.46 4.80
CA LEU A 72 -24.86 10.71 4.04
C LEU A 72 -25.66 10.56 2.73
N ARG A 73 -26.37 9.43 2.57
CA ARG A 73 -27.00 9.00 1.31
C ARG A 73 -28.06 9.94 0.75
N SER A 74 -28.59 10.89 1.52
CA SER A 74 -29.64 11.79 1.02
C SER A 74 -29.14 13.13 0.46
N THR A 75 -27.84 13.45 0.47
CA THR A 75 -27.41 14.81 0.04
C THR A 75 -26.00 14.98 -0.54
N MET A 76 -25.17 13.94 -0.65
CA MET A 76 -23.75 14.11 -1.05
C MET A 76 -23.44 13.71 -2.49
N GLY A 77 -22.81 14.62 -3.25
CA GLY A 77 -22.26 14.36 -4.58
C GLY A 77 -20.95 13.55 -4.56
N GLN A 78 -20.61 12.93 -5.70
CA GLN A 78 -19.48 12.00 -5.83
C GLN A 78 -18.12 12.62 -5.46
N GLU A 79 -17.90 13.89 -5.83
CA GLU A 79 -16.63 14.58 -5.55
C GLU A 79 -16.37 14.75 -4.05
N ARG A 80 -17.41 15.15 -3.32
CA ARG A 80 -17.32 15.31 -1.87
C ARG A 80 -17.12 13.95 -1.19
N LEU A 81 -17.76 12.90 -1.70
CA LEU A 81 -17.58 11.52 -1.21
C LEU A 81 -16.13 11.03 -1.41
N ASN A 82 -15.57 11.21 -2.60
CA ASN A 82 -14.19 10.82 -2.90
C ASN A 82 -13.19 11.57 -2.00
N SER A 83 -13.39 12.87 -1.81
CA SER A 83 -12.55 13.69 -0.92
C SER A 83 -12.60 13.18 0.53
N LEU A 84 -13.79 12.89 1.06
CA LEU A 84 -13.98 12.33 2.40
C LEU A 84 -13.39 10.94 2.56
N ALA A 85 -13.52 10.09 1.54
CA ALA A 85 -12.93 8.75 1.53
C ALA A 85 -11.40 8.84 1.60
N LEU A 86 -10.79 9.71 0.79
CA LEU A 86 -9.35 9.95 0.79
C LEU A 86 -8.87 10.44 2.16
N MET A 87 -9.56 11.43 2.76
CA MET A 87 -9.25 11.90 4.11
C MET A 87 -9.38 10.82 5.18
N SER A 88 -10.32 9.88 5.02
CA SER A 88 -10.50 8.76 5.95
C SER A 88 -9.43 7.68 5.80
N ILE A 89 -8.94 7.44 4.57
CA ILE A 89 -7.84 6.49 4.30
C ILE A 89 -6.54 7.09 4.86
N GLU A 90 -6.27 8.35 4.53
CA GLU A 90 -5.07 9.10 4.95
C GLU A 90 -5.25 9.81 6.30
N SER A 91 -6.03 9.21 7.22
CA SER A 91 -6.44 9.90 8.45
C SER A 91 -5.27 10.33 9.34
N ASP A 92 -4.15 9.60 9.29
CA ASP A 92 -2.92 9.94 10.02
C ASP A 92 -2.21 11.17 9.42
N VAL A 93 -2.29 11.35 8.10
CA VAL A 93 -1.81 12.58 7.45
C VAL A 93 -2.72 13.74 7.83
N VAL A 94 -4.04 13.56 7.74
CA VAL A 94 -5.03 14.60 8.06
C VAL A 94 -4.90 15.09 9.50
N ARG A 95 -4.65 14.17 10.45
CA ARG A 95 -4.44 14.51 11.87
C ARG A 95 -3.18 15.35 12.15
N ARG A 96 -2.20 15.33 11.23
CA ARG A 96 -0.96 16.11 11.34
C ARG A 96 -1.06 17.50 10.70
N LEU A 97 -2.14 17.80 9.99
CA LEU A 97 -2.34 19.11 9.37
C LEU A 97 -2.71 20.16 10.44
N ASP A 98 -2.13 21.37 10.32
CA ASP A 98 -2.60 22.52 11.09
C ASP A 98 -3.86 23.11 10.43
N PHE A 99 -4.99 22.91 11.09
CA PHE A 99 -6.27 23.44 10.63
C PHE A 99 -6.31 24.97 10.64
N SER A 100 -5.51 25.63 11.48
CA SER A 100 -5.44 27.09 11.55
C SER A 100 -4.89 27.67 10.26
N ASP A 101 -3.80 27.09 9.76
CA ASP A 101 -3.20 27.49 8.48
C ASP A 101 -4.06 27.07 7.30
N LEU A 102 -4.67 25.88 7.34
CA LEU A 102 -5.62 25.45 6.31
C LEU A 102 -6.82 26.39 6.17
N VAL A 103 -7.35 26.89 7.30
CA VAL A 103 -8.47 27.85 7.29
C VAL A 103 -8.03 29.20 6.71
N LYS A 104 -6.83 29.69 7.06
CA LYS A 104 -6.27 30.91 6.46
C LYS A 104 -6.11 30.77 4.95
N ASP A 105 -5.53 29.66 4.50
CA ASP A 105 -5.33 29.36 3.08
C ASP A 105 -6.65 29.25 2.31
N PHE A 106 -7.65 28.59 2.90
CA PHE A 106 -8.98 28.49 2.32
C PHE A 106 -9.65 29.86 2.22
N ALA A 107 -9.55 30.68 3.27
CA ALA A 107 -10.09 32.04 3.29
C ALA A 107 -9.40 32.93 2.23
N ALA A 108 -8.07 32.85 2.11
CA ALA A 108 -7.30 33.58 1.10
C ALA A 108 -7.70 33.16 -0.33
N LYS A 109 -7.91 31.87 -0.58
CA LYS A 109 -8.35 31.34 -1.89
C LYS A 109 -9.81 31.68 -2.21
N LYS A 110 -10.68 31.77 -1.21
CA LYS A 110 -12.09 32.15 -1.38
C LYS A 110 -12.26 33.66 -1.50
N SER A 111 -11.33 34.44 -0.94
CA SER A 111 -11.21 35.88 -1.15
C SER A 111 -10.67 36.19 -2.56
N ARG A 112 -11.50 35.91 -3.56
CA ARG A 112 -11.43 36.61 -4.85
C ARG A 112 -12.39 37.80 -4.76
N LYS A 113 -11.91 39.00 -5.15
CA LYS A 113 -12.74 40.19 -5.41
C LYS A 113 -13.90 39.86 -6.34
#